data_AF-A0A3D5BBW7-F1
#
_entry.id   AF-A0A3D5BBW7-F1
#
_cell.length_a   1.000
_cell.length_b   1.000
_cell.length_c   1.000
_cell.angle_alpha   90.00
_cell.angle_beta   90.00
_cell.angle_gamma   90.00
#
_symmetry.space_group_name_H-M   'P 1'
#
loop_
_entity.id
_entity.type
_entity.pdbx_description
1 polymer ?
#
loop_
_entity_poly.entity_id
_entity_poly.type
_entity_poly.pdbx_seq_one_letter_code
_entity_poly.pdbx_strand_id
1 'polypeptide(L)'
;CLKFDVYKGKDNVEVANLATNMIEKYHPARVFLDVGGVGGGVYDILKDRGFGEVVKGINFGSKAINDERYANRRAEMWDKIREWLSDEVELPKDEGLFDELICAGKKYDFRGRLILEEKEEIKKRLGRSTDMADALALSFAEPVYDRGQIRLYGNGKVSIEEMFLSSNSKYGGW
;
A
#
# COMPACT_ATOMS: atom_id res chain seq x y z
N CYS A 1 -14.97 -6.77 10.57
CA CYS A 1 -14.16 -6.19 9.48
C CYS A 1 -13.67 -4.78 9.84
N LEU A 2 -12.46 -4.36 9.41
CA LEU A 2 -11.99 -2.97 9.50
C LEU A 2 -12.77 -2.08 8.51
N LYS A 3 -12.85 -0.76 8.74
CA LYS A 3 -13.48 0.18 7.80
C LYS A 3 -12.42 0.91 6.98
N PHE A 4 -12.83 1.40 5.80
CA PHE A 4 -12.02 2.36 5.04
C PHE A 4 -12.17 3.76 5.64
N ASP A 5 -11.04 4.37 6.02
CA ASP A 5 -10.99 5.77 6.45
C ASP A 5 -10.62 6.64 5.24
N VAL A 6 -11.57 7.47 4.78
CA VAL A 6 -11.40 8.32 3.58
C VAL A 6 -11.27 9.79 3.97
N TYR A 7 -10.16 10.41 3.56
CA TYR A 7 -9.86 11.82 3.82
C TYR A 7 -9.80 12.62 2.52
N LYS A 8 -10.25 13.88 2.54
CA LYS A 8 -10.27 14.78 1.38
C LYS A 8 -9.69 16.15 1.75
N GLY A 9 -9.09 16.82 0.77
CA GLY A 9 -8.55 18.18 0.93
C GLY A 9 -7.39 18.26 1.93
N LYS A 10 -6.51 17.25 1.94
CA LYS A 10 -5.36 17.15 2.85
C LYS A 10 -4.05 17.40 2.13
N ASP A 11 -3.12 18.07 2.81
CA ASP A 11 -1.74 18.21 2.33
C ASP A 11 -0.87 17.00 2.72
N ASN A 12 0.35 16.93 2.17
CA ASN A 12 1.27 15.80 2.39
C ASN A 12 1.67 15.63 3.87
N VAL A 13 1.74 16.71 4.65
CA VAL A 13 2.10 16.67 6.07
C VAL A 13 0.92 16.18 6.90
N GLU A 14 -0.30 16.62 6.60
CA GLU A 14 -1.52 16.11 7.22
C GLU A 14 -1.72 14.62 6.95
N VAL A 15 -1.52 14.16 5.70
CA VAL A 15 -1.61 12.74 5.34
C VAL A 15 -0.51 11.94 6.05
N ALA A 16 0.73 12.46 6.13
CA ALA A 16 1.79 11.81 6.89
C ALA A 16 1.46 11.72 8.40
N ASN A 17 0.81 12.73 8.99
CA ASN A 17 0.34 12.68 10.39
C ASN A 17 -0.73 11.60 10.60
N LEU A 18 -1.71 11.50 9.69
CA LEU A 18 -2.73 10.46 9.73
C LEU A 18 -2.11 9.06 9.61
N ALA A 19 -1.17 8.88 8.68
CA ALA A 19 -0.43 7.63 8.51
C ALA A 19 0.44 7.28 9.72
N THR A 20 1.13 8.26 10.34
CA THR A 20 1.85 8.07 11.61
C THR A 20 0.92 7.53 12.70
N ASN A 21 -0.22 8.18 12.92
CA ASN A 21 -1.20 7.74 13.92
C ASN A 21 -1.74 6.32 13.64
N MET A 22 -1.91 5.94 12.36
CA MET A 22 -2.33 4.58 11.98
C MET A 22 -1.23 3.54 12.23
N ILE A 23 0.03 3.87 11.94
CA ILE A 23 1.17 2.98 12.21
C ILE A 23 1.32 2.76 13.72
N GLU A 24 1.29 3.82 14.52
CA GLU A 24 1.38 3.75 15.99
C GLU A 24 0.18 3.04 16.62
N LYS A 25 -1.02 3.17 16.04
CA LYS A 25 -2.23 2.51 16.57
C LYS A 25 -2.28 1.02 16.25
N TYR A 26 -1.97 0.64 15.01
CA TYR A 26 -2.20 -0.73 14.50
C TYR A 26 -0.93 -1.58 14.39
N HIS A 27 0.26 -1.02 14.57
CA HIS A 27 1.56 -1.69 14.48
C HIS A 27 1.71 -2.62 13.23
N PRO A 28 1.38 -2.13 12.02
CA PRO A 28 1.36 -2.98 10.82
C PRO A 28 2.77 -3.42 10.41
N ALA A 29 2.93 -4.69 10.03
CA ALA A 29 4.19 -5.24 9.53
C ALA A 29 4.73 -4.50 8.28
N ARG A 30 3.83 -3.98 7.44
CA ARG A 30 4.13 -3.12 6.28
C ARG A 30 3.00 -2.12 6.04
N VAL A 31 3.35 -0.96 5.50
CA VAL A 31 2.41 0.02 4.92
C VAL A 31 2.85 0.33 3.50
N PHE A 32 1.95 0.13 2.55
CA PHE A 32 2.18 0.43 1.13
C PHE A 32 1.59 1.79 0.78
N LEU A 33 2.37 2.64 0.10
CA LEU A 33 1.94 3.97 -0.34
C LEU A 33 2.09 4.09 -1.86
N ASP A 34 1.10 4.71 -2.53
CA ASP A 34 1.25 5.09 -3.94
C ASP A 34 2.21 6.28 -4.07
N VAL A 35 3.38 6.03 -4.66
CA VAL A 35 4.40 7.05 -4.98
C VAL A 35 4.46 7.37 -6.48
N GLY A 36 3.50 6.90 -7.27
CA GLY A 36 3.38 7.24 -8.70
C GLY A 36 2.91 8.67 -8.97
N GLY A 37 2.34 9.35 -7.96
CA GLY A 37 1.90 10.74 -8.01
C GLY A 37 2.40 11.54 -6.80
N VAL A 38 1.51 12.35 -6.19
CA VAL A 38 1.86 13.25 -5.07
C VAL A 38 2.32 12.53 -3.79
N GLY A 39 2.03 11.24 -3.63
CA GLY A 39 2.33 10.46 -2.41
C GLY A 39 3.82 10.22 -2.14
N GLY A 40 4.72 10.53 -3.07
CA GLY A 40 6.17 10.51 -2.82
C GLY A 40 6.57 11.36 -1.61
N GLY A 41 6.02 12.57 -1.48
CA GLY A 41 6.30 13.45 -0.34
C GLY A 41 5.82 12.88 1.00
N VAL A 42 4.71 12.14 1.01
CA VAL A 42 4.21 11.46 2.23
C VAL A 42 5.17 10.34 2.64
N TYR A 43 5.66 9.56 1.67
CA TYR A 43 6.65 8.49 1.92
C TYR A 43 7.96 9.04 2.48
N ASP A 44 8.47 10.14 1.93
CA ASP A 44 9.72 10.77 2.40
C ASP A 44 9.57 11.30 3.85
N ILE A 45 8.45 11.95 4.18
CA ILE A 45 8.15 12.42 5.55
C ILE A 45 8.06 11.25 6.53
N LEU A 46 7.40 10.14 6.16
CA LEU A 46 7.29 8.97 7.03
C LEU A 46 8.64 8.26 7.24
N LYS A 47 9.49 8.25 6.20
CA LYS A 47 10.85 7.71 6.29
C LYS A 47 11.73 8.56 7.21
N ASP A 48 11.67 9.88 7.10
CA ASP A 48 12.38 10.82 7.98
C ASP A 48 11.98 10.67 9.46
N ARG A 49 10.69 10.43 9.72
CA ARG A 49 10.16 10.14 11.07
C ARG A 49 10.62 8.80 11.67
N GLY A 50 11.30 7.95 10.89
CA GLY A 50 11.82 6.66 11.35
C GLY A 50 11.00 5.43 10.95
N PHE A 51 9.88 5.60 10.25
CA PHE A 51 9.03 4.47 9.80
C PHE A 51 9.58 3.73 8.58
N GLY A 52 10.82 4.00 8.15
CA GLY A 52 11.43 3.47 6.93
C GLY A 52 11.55 1.94 6.86
N GLU A 53 11.49 1.21 7.99
CA GLU A 53 11.41 -0.26 7.97
C GLU A 53 9.99 -0.81 7.71
N VAL A 54 8.96 0.02 7.86
CA VAL A 54 7.53 -0.32 7.71
C VAL A 54 6.98 0.19 6.38
N VAL A 55 7.28 1.44 6.01
CA VAL A 55 6.72 2.07 4.83
C VAL A 55 7.40 1.61 3.54
N LYS A 56 6.61 1.38 2.49
CA LYS A 56 7.09 0.97 1.18
C LYS A 56 6.35 1.72 0.08
N GLY A 57 7.08 2.53 -0.68
CA GLY A 57 6.56 3.17 -1.88
C GLY A 57 6.36 2.17 -3.01
N ILE A 58 5.16 2.19 -3.61
CA ILE A 58 4.75 1.41 -4.78
C ILE A 58 4.34 2.39 -5.87
N ASN A 59 4.84 2.21 -7.09
CA ASN A 59 4.39 3.00 -8.25
C ASN A 59 3.50 2.11 -9.14
N PHE A 60 2.21 2.45 -9.25
CA PHE A 60 1.24 1.72 -10.06
C PHE A 60 1.64 1.54 -11.53
N GLY A 61 2.32 2.54 -12.12
CA GLY A 61 2.79 2.51 -13.51
C GLY A 61 4.11 1.78 -13.72
N SER A 62 4.79 1.35 -12.65
CA SER A 62 6.08 0.63 -12.77
C SER A 62 5.90 -0.81 -13.29
N LYS A 63 7.02 -1.41 -13.71
CA LYS A 63 7.07 -2.77 -14.27
C LYS A 63 6.50 -3.80 -13.29
N ALA A 64 5.61 -4.68 -13.76
CA ALA A 64 5.07 -5.79 -12.98
C ALA A 64 6.18 -6.77 -12.51
N ILE A 65 5.91 -7.53 -11.44
CA ILE A 65 6.78 -8.64 -11.00
C ILE A 65 6.72 -9.76 -12.06
N ASN A 66 5.51 -10.10 -12.51
CA ASN A 66 5.30 -11.00 -13.64
C ASN A 66 4.96 -10.16 -14.88
N ASP A 67 5.98 -9.70 -15.59
CA ASP A 67 5.83 -8.84 -16.78
C ASP A 67 5.52 -9.60 -18.08
N GLU A 68 5.41 -10.92 -18.01
CA GLU A 68 4.85 -11.78 -19.05
C GLU A 68 3.32 -11.79 -19.02
N ARG A 69 2.71 -11.79 -17.82
CA ARG A 69 1.24 -11.77 -17.63
C ARG A 69 0.66 -10.35 -17.53
N TYR A 70 1.40 -9.40 -16.96
CA TYR A 70 0.90 -8.06 -16.63
C TYR A 70 1.71 -6.94 -17.30
N ALA A 71 1.02 -5.90 -17.77
CA ALA A 71 1.68 -4.73 -18.37
C ALA A 71 2.37 -3.84 -17.32
N ASN A 72 1.77 -3.68 -16.13
CA ASN A 72 2.25 -2.84 -15.03
C ASN A 72 1.82 -3.38 -13.66
N ARG A 73 2.38 -2.80 -12.59
CA ARG A 73 2.07 -3.14 -11.20
C ARG A 73 0.59 -2.98 -10.83
N ARG A 74 -0.12 -2.00 -11.41
CA ARG A 74 -1.56 -1.80 -11.15
C ARG A 74 -2.39 -3.00 -11.60
N ALA A 75 -2.16 -3.48 -12.82
CA ALA A 75 -2.85 -4.64 -13.36
C ALA A 75 -2.57 -5.92 -12.56
N GLU A 76 -1.32 -6.11 -12.12
CA GLU A 76 -0.94 -7.23 -11.25
C GLU A 76 -1.68 -7.19 -9.90
N MET A 77 -1.68 -6.05 -9.21
CA MET A 77 -2.31 -5.92 -7.88
C MET A 77 -3.84 -6.07 -7.93
N TRP A 78 -4.48 -5.54 -8.98
CA TRP A 78 -5.93 -5.71 -9.18
C TRP A 78 -6.33 -7.13 -9.57
N ASP A 79 -5.51 -7.86 -10.35
CA ASP A 79 -5.82 -9.26 -10.66
C ASP A 79 -5.62 -10.17 -9.43
N LYS A 80 -4.68 -9.84 -8.53
CA LYS A 80 -4.58 -10.48 -7.20
C LYS A 80 -5.82 -10.24 -6.34
N ILE A 81 -6.42 -9.04 -6.36
CA ILE A 81 -7.72 -8.82 -5.69
C ILE A 81 -8.77 -9.74 -6.30
N ARG A 82 -8.86 -9.86 -7.63
CA ARG A 82 -9.84 -10.77 -8.27
C ARG A 82 -9.61 -12.23 -7.88
N GLU A 83 -8.36 -12.69 -7.84
CA GLU A 83 -8.01 -14.04 -7.40
C GLU A 83 -8.43 -14.25 -5.94
N TRP A 84 -8.13 -13.31 -5.04
CA TRP A 84 -8.54 -13.34 -3.63
C TRP A 84 -10.07 -13.29 -3.42
N LEU A 85 -10.79 -12.49 -4.20
CA LEU A 85 -12.27 -12.43 -4.19
C LEU A 85 -12.93 -13.69 -4.78
N SER A 86 -12.15 -14.65 -5.29
CA SER A 86 -12.67 -15.96 -5.72
C SER A 86 -12.71 -16.98 -4.57
N ASP A 87 -12.07 -16.67 -3.44
CA ASP A 87 -12.10 -17.47 -2.20
C ASP A 87 -13.19 -16.97 -1.22
N GLU A 88 -13.38 -17.66 -0.10
CA GLU A 88 -14.30 -17.22 0.97
C GLU A 88 -13.72 -16.03 1.76
N VAL A 89 -14.13 -14.81 1.39
CA VAL A 89 -13.61 -13.56 1.98
C VAL A 89 -14.72 -12.58 2.38
N GLU A 90 -14.50 -11.82 3.46
CA GLU A 90 -15.43 -10.77 3.92
C GLU A 90 -14.85 -9.37 3.64
N LEU A 91 -15.52 -8.61 2.75
CA LEU A 91 -15.26 -7.18 2.58
C LEU A 91 -16.10 -6.32 3.53
N PRO A 92 -15.63 -5.10 3.89
CA PRO A 92 -16.46 -4.12 4.59
C PRO A 92 -17.70 -3.78 3.77
N LYS A 93 -18.84 -3.58 4.44
CA LYS A 93 -20.08 -3.11 3.80
C LYS A 93 -19.96 -1.62 3.46
N ASP A 94 -19.37 -1.35 2.30
CA ASP A 94 -19.16 -0.01 1.73
C ASP A 94 -19.55 -0.03 0.25
N GLU A 95 -20.63 0.67 -0.11
CA GLU A 95 -21.13 0.77 -1.48
C GLU A 95 -20.09 1.48 -2.39
N GLY A 96 -19.33 2.42 -1.84
CA GLY A 96 -18.32 3.14 -2.58
C GLY A 96 -17.15 2.24 -3.00
N LEU A 97 -16.71 1.32 -2.13
CA LEU A 97 -15.74 0.29 -2.47
C LEU A 97 -16.29 -0.68 -3.52
N PHE A 98 -17.54 -1.13 -3.35
CA PHE A 98 -18.20 -2.04 -4.29
C PHE A 98 -18.25 -1.46 -5.70
N ASP A 99 -18.74 -0.22 -5.85
CA ASP A 99 -18.79 0.49 -7.13
C ASP A 99 -17.41 0.61 -7.80
N GLU A 100 -16.37 0.90 -7.03
CA GLU A 100 -15.00 1.02 -7.57
C GLU A 100 -14.47 -0.31 -8.09
N LEU A 101 -14.73 -1.41 -7.37
CA LEU A 101 -14.29 -2.76 -7.75
C LEU A 101 -15.00 -3.27 -9.02
N ILE A 102 -16.32 -3.05 -9.15
CA ILE A 102 -17.07 -3.48 -10.35
C ILE A 102 -16.79 -2.60 -11.58
N CYS A 103 -16.34 -1.36 -11.37
CA CYS A 103 -16.17 -0.39 -12.45
C CYS A 103 -14.82 -0.50 -13.18
N ALA A 104 -13.83 -1.27 -12.69
CA ALA A 104 -12.53 -1.38 -13.37
C ALA A 104 -12.52 -2.47 -14.45
N GLY A 105 -12.55 -2.06 -15.72
CA GLY A 105 -12.46 -2.99 -16.85
C GLY A 105 -11.05 -3.52 -17.10
N LYS A 106 -10.99 -4.73 -17.67
CA LYS A 106 -9.77 -5.38 -18.15
C LYS A 106 -9.56 -5.09 -19.64
N LYS A 107 -8.33 -4.72 -20.00
CA LYS A 107 -7.82 -4.56 -21.36
C LYS A 107 -6.56 -5.42 -21.54
N TYR A 108 -6.06 -5.52 -22.77
CA TYR A 108 -4.80 -6.18 -23.06
C TYR A 108 -3.90 -5.26 -23.90
N ASP A 109 -2.59 -5.30 -23.64
CA ASP A 109 -1.61 -4.61 -24.48
C ASP A 109 -1.30 -5.37 -25.78
N PHE A 110 -0.49 -4.77 -26.66
CA PHE A 110 -0.08 -5.38 -27.94
C PHE A 110 0.73 -6.68 -27.79
N ARG A 111 1.16 -7.03 -26.58
CA ARG A 111 1.87 -8.28 -26.24
C ARG A 111 0.94 -9.32 -25.60
N GLY A 112 -0.36 -9.04 -25.53
CA GLY A 112 -1.36 -9.91 -24.91
C GLY A 112 -1.36 -9.88 -23.37
N ARG A 113 -0.70 -8.88 -22.75
CA ARG A 113 -0.57 -8.79 -21.29
C ARG A 113 -1.73 -8.01 -20.69
N LEU A 114 -2.20 -8.41 -19.51
CA LEU A 114 -3.28 -7.73 -18.83
C LEU A 114 -2.88 -6.30 -18.46
N ILE A 115 -3.75 -5.35 -18.82
CA ILE A 115 -3.70 -3.96 -18.39
C ILE A 115 -5.11 -3.53 -17.94
N LEU A 116 -5.22 -2.62 -16.98
CA LEU A 116 -6.53 -2.05 -16.62
C LEU A 116 -6.91 -0.89 -17.53
N GLU A 117 -8.19 -0.56 -17.55
CA GLU A 117 -8.66 0.74 -18.05
C GLU A 117 -7.97 1.92 -17.37
N GLU A 118 -7.81 3.00 -18.14
CA GLU A 118 -7.14 4.21 -17.67
C GLU A 118 -7.95 4.89 -16.57
N LYS A 119 -7.27 5.47 -15.57
CA LYS A 119 -7.96 6.10 -14.43
C LYS A 119 -8.98 7.15 -14.88
N GLU A 120 -8.68 7.92 -15.93
CA GLU A 120 -9.59 8.93 -16.47
C GLU A 120 -10.79 8.35 -17.24
N GLU A 121 -10.72 7.14 -17.79
CA GLU A 121 -11.90 6.46 -18.37
C GLU A 121 -12.84 5.98 -17.25
N ILE A 122 -12.29 5.31 -16.24
CA ILE A 122 -13.04 4.83 -15.08
C ILE A 122 -13.69 6.01 -14.34
N LYS A 123 -12.95 7.09 -14.13
CA LYS A 123 -13.43 8.32 -13.48
C LYS A 123 -14.52 9.05 -14.27
N LYS A 124 -14.52 9.00 -15.61
CA LYS A 124 -15.64 9.50 -16.43
C LYS A 124 -16.91 8.68 -16.24
N ARG A 125 -16.80 7.36 -16.07
CA ARG A 125 -17.93 6.45 -15.83
C ARG A 125 -18.45 6.52 -14.38
N LEU A 126 -17.55 6.60 -13.42
CA LEU A 126 -17.84 6.58 -11.97
C LEU A 126 -18.13 7.98 -11.38
N GLY A 127 -17.73 9.05 -12.05
CA GLY A 127 -17.79 10.43 -11.55
C GLY A 127 -16.74 10.77 -10.48
N ARG A 128 -15.92 9.81 -10.05
CA ARG A 128 -14.91 9.92 -8.98
C ARG A 128 -13.73 8.97 -9.23
N SER A 129 -12.64 9.17 -8.50
CA SER A 129 -11.46 8.27 -8.54
C SER A 129 -11.73 6.95 -7.82
N THR A 130 -10.96 5.91 -8.15
CA THR A 130 -10.99 4.58 -7.51
C THR A 130 -10.02 4.48 -6.33
N ASP A 131 -10.11 5.42 -5.39
CA ASP A 131 -9.11 5.56 -4.33
C ASP A 131 -9.17 4.44 -3.29
N MET A 132 -10.35 3.88 -3.00
CA MET A 132 -10.51 2.79 -2.02
C MET A 132 -10.11 1.44 -2.61
N ALA A 133 -10.45 1.17 -3.87
CA ALA A 133 -10.04 -0.04 -4.57
C ALA A 133 -8.54 -0.02 -4.91
N ASP A 134 -7.95 1.13 -5.26
CA ASP A 134 -6.49 1.25 -5.39
C ASP A 134 -5.79 1.12 -4.01
N ALA A 135 -6.37 1.63 -2.91
CA ALA A 135 -5.85 1.40 -1.56
C ALA A 135 -5.92 -0.09 -1.15
N LEU A 136 -6.99 -0.81 -1.50
CA LEU A 136 -7.06 -2.26 -1.35
C LEU A 136 -5.99 -2.95 -2.21
N ALA A 137 -5.78 -2.51 -3.45
CA ALA A 137 -4.79 -3.09 -4.37
C ALA A 137 -3.36 -2.96 -3.83
N LEU A 138 -3.03 -1.84 -3.19
CA LEU A 138 -1.74 -1.65 -2.53
C LEU A 138 -1.43 -2.72 -1.48
N SER A 139 -2.45 -3.29 -0.80
CA SER A 139 -2.23 -4.39 0.16
C SER A 139 -1.72 -5.69 -0.49
N PHE A 140 -1.95 -5.87 -1.80
CA PHE A 140 -1.47 -7.01 -2.61
C PHE A 140 -0.14 -6.71 -3.36
N ALA A 141 0.54 -5.61 -3.01
CA ALA A 141 1.75 -5.18 -3.68
C ALA A 141 2.91 -6.18 -3.56
N GLU A 142 3.26 -6.61 -2.36
CA GLU A 142 4.34 -7.59 -2.12
C GLU A 142 3.99 -8.47 -0.92
N PRO A 143 4.44 -9.74 -0.90
CA PRO A 143 4.21 -10.61 0.24
C PRO A 143 4.88 -10.04 1.50
N VAL A 144 4.08 -9.92 2.57
CA VAL A 144 4.55 -9.46 3.88
C VAL A 144 4.88 -10.66 4.74
N TYR A 145 6.17 -10.92 4.92
CA TYR A 145 6.66 -11.93 5.86
C TYR A 145 6.78 -11.32 7.26
N ASP A 146 6.30 -12.04 8.27
CA ASP A 146 6.58 -11.71 9.66
C ASP A 146 8.10 -11.80 9.90
N ARG A 147 8.67 -10.73 10.47
CA ARG A 147 10.10 -10.63 10.82
C ARG A 147 10.30 -10.54 12.34
N GLY A 148 9.26 -10.77 13.13
CA GLY A 148 9.21 -10.48 14.55
C GLY A 148 8.99 -8.98 14.84
N GLN A 149 9.39 -8.53 16.02
CA GLN A 149 9.23 -7.14 16.45
C GLN A 149 9.89 -6.15 15.48
N ILE A 150 9.05 -5.28 14.91
CA ILE A 150 9.44 -4.16 14.06
C ILE A 150 10.29 -3.18 14.87
N ARG A 151 11.43 -2.74 14.33
CA ARG A 151 12.30 -1.77 14.99
C ARG A 151 12.03 -0.36 14.44
N LEU A 152 11.33 0.43 15.22
CA LEU A 152 10.93 1.79 14.86
C LEU A 152 11.98 2.79 15.36
N TYR A 153 13.05 3.01 14.59
CA TYR A 153 14.16 3.86 15.02
C TYR A 153 13.80 5.36 15.05
N GLY A 154 14.60 6.16 15.78
CA GLY A 154 14.39 7.61 15.87
C GLY A 154 13.07 7.95 16.57
N ASN A 155 12.23 8.76 15.94
CA ASN A 155 10.96 9.21 16.50
C ASN A 155 9.82 8.18 16.38
N GLY A 156 10.16 6.88 16.17
CA GLY A 156 9.22 5.82 15.81
C GLY A 156 8.59 4.92 16.89
N LYS A 157 9.18 4.49 18.02
CA LYS A 157 10.48 4.79 18.68
C LYS A 157 11.13 3.49 19.22
N VAL A 158 12.46 3.50 19.35
CA VAL A 158 13.30 2.53 20.07
C VAL A 158 14.36 3.37 20.80
N SER A 159 14.59 3.14 22.09
CA SER A 159 15.53 3.94 22.88
C SER A 159 16.98 3.72 22.43
N ILE A 160 17.87 4.68 22.69
CA ILE A 160 19.31 4.52 22.41
C ILE A 160 19.86 3.27 23.13
N GLU A 161 19.40 3.03 24.35
CA GLU A 161 19.78 1.87 25.16
C GLU A 161 19.28 0.56 24.53
N GLU A 162 18.05 0.52 24.02
CA GLU A 162 17.50 -0.63 23.28
C GLU A 162 18.24 -0.87 21.95
N MET A 163 18.63 0.20 21.24
CA MET A 163 19.47 0.09 20.04
C MET A 163 20.83 -0.56 20.36
N PHE A 164 21.48 -0.16 21.45
CA PHE A 164 22.76 -0.76 21.88
C PHE A 164 22.59 -2.21 22.39
N LEU A 165 21.64 -2.46 23.29
CA LEU A 165 21.36 -3.80 23.84
C LEU A 165 21.04 -4.81 22.73
N SER A 166 20.21 -4.40 21.77
CA SER A 166 19.80 -5.26 20.64
C SER A 166 20.89 -5.45 19.58
N SER A 167 21.96 -4.65 19.62
CA SER A 167 23.17 -4.82 18.80
C SER A 167 24.14 -5.79 19.45
N ASN A 168 24.33 -5.69 20.78
CA ASN A 168 25.18 -6.62 21.53
C ASN A 168 24.66 -8.07 21.49
N SER A 169 23.34 -8.29 21.46
CA SER A 169 22.80 -9.67 21.37
C SER A 169 23.15 -10.41 20.07
N LYS A 170 23.50 -9.70 18.98
CA LYS A 170 23.98 -10.31 17.73
C LYS A 170 25.47 -10.65 17.71
N TYR A 171 26.24 -10.16 18.69
CA TYR A 171 27.69 -10.40 18.81
C TYR A 171 28.08 -11.10 20.14
N GLY A 172 27.09 -11.54 20.93
CA GLY A 172 27.30 -12.27 22.18
C GLY A 172 27.63 -13.74 21.93
N GLY A 173 28.88 -14.05 21.59
CA GLY A 173 29.35 -15.42 21.38
C GLY A 173 30.81 -15.52 20.93
N TRP A 174 31.74 -15.31 21.86
CA TRP A 174 33.12 -15.80 21.82
C TRP A 174 33.41 -16.51 23.15
#